data_AF-V5HMN9-F1
#
_entry.id   AF-V5HMN9-F1
#
_cell.length_a   1.000
_cell.length_b   1.000
_cell.length_c   1.000
_cell.angle_alpha   90.00
_cell.angle_beta   90.00
_cell.angle_gamma   90.00
#
_symmetry.space_group_name_H-M   'P 1'
#
loop_
_entity.id
_entity.type
_entity.pdbx_description
1 polymer ?
#
loop_
_entity_poly.entity_id
_entity_poly.type
_entity_poly.pdbx_seq_one_letter_code
_entity_poly.pdbx_strand_id
1 'polypeptide(L)'
;MALSRKKQRMKQPDWLENGDGNYKTRTFVFESHKESLTVKILEMMDPSYGMYVWPCSPVLAQYLWFNREHIKGKRMLEIGAGTGLPGILAALLGSRVTLSDSAPLGIKHCQRNVEANGLTANEVPVVGISWGLFNPALFQLGPIDIVLGSDCFY
;
A
#
# COMPACT_ATOMS: atom_id res chain seq x y z
N MET A 1 -20.74 13.93 31.37
CA MET A 1 -20.47 14.52 30.05
C MET A 1 -20.06 13.41 29.10
N ALA A 2 -20.95 12.98 28.20
CA ALA A 2 -20.67 11.89 27.25
C ALA A 2 -20.08 12.46 25.96
N LEU A 3 -18.88 12.01 25.58
CA LEU A 3 -18.22 12.37 24.33
C LEU A 3 -18.93 11.67 23.16
N SER A 4 -19.56 12.47 22.30
CA SER A 4 -20.20 12.00 21.07
C SER A 4 -19.15 11.48 20.09
N ARG A 5 -19.08 10.16 19.92
CA ARG A 5 -18.31 9.50 18.85
C ARG A 5 -19.04 9.71 17.53
N LYS A 6 -18.68 10.75 16.77
CA LYS A 6 -19.11 10.88 15.37
C LYS A 6 -18.53 9.70 14.57
N LYS A 7 -19.40 8.82 14.06
CA LYS A 7 -19.03 7.80 13.07
C LYS A 7 -18.49 8.52 11.83
N GLN A 8 -17.19 8.46 11.62
CA GLN A 8 -16.56 8.96 10.40
C GLN A 8 -16.82 7.95 9.28
N ARG A 9 -17.70 8.33 8.35
CA ARG A 9 -18.12 7.51 7.21
C ARG A 9 -17.03 7.65 6.15
N MET A 10 -16.41 6.54 5.73
CA MET A 10 -15.59 6.50 4.53
C MET A 10 -16.44 7.07 3.37
N LYS A 11 -15.96 8.14 2.72
CA LYS A 11 -16.58 8.63 1.48
C LYS A 11 -16.33 7.59 0.39
N GLN A 12 -17.34 7.35 -0.45
CA GLN A 12 -17.18 6.49 -1.62
C GLN A 12 -16.17 7.13 -2.59
N PRO A 13 -15.34 6.34 -3.27
CA PRO A 13 -14.32 6.87 -4.17
C PRO A 13 -14.94 7.50 -5.42
N ASP A 14 -14.38 8.63 -5.86
CA ASP A 14 -14.68 9.25 -7.15
C ASP A 14 -14.00 8.43 -8.26
N TRP A 15 -14.80 7.89 -9.19
CA TRP A 15 -14.31 7.04 -10.28
C TRP A 15 -13.81 7.88 -11.46
N LEU A 16 -12.53 7.74 -11.82
CA LEU A 16 -11.98 8.23 -13.09
C LEU A 16 -11.72 7.01 -14.00
N GLU A 17 -12.48 6.90 -15.09
CA GLU A 17 -12.26 5.89 -16.14
C GLU A 17 -11.19 6.38 -17.12
N ASN A 18 -10.06 5.69 -17.20
CA ASN A 18 -9.04 5.95 -18.22
C ASN A 18 -8.99 4.76 -19.19
N GLY A 19 -9.47 4.96 -20.42
CA GLY A 19 -9.00 4.38 -21.70
C GLY A 19 -9.04 2.87 -21.94
N ASP A 20 -8.70 2.04 -20.96
CA ASP A 20 -8.57 0.59 -21.10
C ASP A 20 -9.50 -0.04 -20.06
N GLY A 21 -10.71 -0.45 -20.45
CA GLY A 21 -11.86 -0.74 -19.58
C GLY A 21 -11.73 -1.78 -18.45
N ASN A 22 -10.53 -2.24 -18.11
CA ASN A 22 -10.23 -3.18 -17.03
C ASN A 22 -9.63 -2.56 -15.76
N TYR A 23 -9.18 -1.30 -15.79
CA TYR A 23 -8.61 -0.64 -14.61
C TYR A 23 -9.55 0.42 -14.04
N LYS A 24 -9.69 0.43 -12.71
CA LYS A 24 -10.37 1.49 -11.97
C LYS A 24 -9.43 2.11 -10.96
N THR A 25 -9.48 3.42 -10.82
CA THR A 25 -8.75 4.10 -9.74
C THR A 25 -9.63 4.20 -8.51
N ARG A 26 -9.15 3.66 -7.39
CA ARG A 26 -9.76 3.84 -6.07
C ARG A 26 -8.91 4.79 -5.24
N THR A 27 -9.57 5.80 -4.69
CA THR A 27 -8.91 6.83 -3.87
C THR A 27 -9.22 6.59 -2.39
N PHE A 28 -8.17 6.55 -1.56
CA PHE A 28 -8.23 6.46 -0.12
C PHE A 28 -7.80 7.79 0.49
N VAL A 29 -8.62 8.36 1.36
CA VAL A 29 -8.33 9.63 2.04
C VAL A 29 -8.19 9.35 3.53
N PHE A 30 -7.01 9.64 4.07
CA PHE A 30 -6.67 9.49 5.47
C PHE A 30 -6.65 10.88 6.11
N GLU A 31 -7.51 11.11 7.09
CA GLU A 31 -7.69 12.44 7.67
C GLU A 31 -7.56 12.40 9.19
N SER A 32 -7.07 13.49 9.75
CA SER A 32 -7.12 13.83 11.17
C SER A 32 -7.62 15.27 11.30
N HIS A 33 -7.73 15.79 12.52
CA HIS A 33 -8.15 17.18 12.72
C HIS A 33 -7.20 18.23 12.11
N LYS A 34 -5.94 17.87 11.78
CA LYS A 34 -4.91 18.81 11.34
C LYS A 34 -4.29 18.48 9.98
N GLU A 35 -4.43 17.24 9.53
CA GLU A 35 -3.66 16.68 8.39
C GLU A 35 -4.56 15.79 7.56
N SER A 36 -4.33 15.77 6.25
CA SER A 36 -4.98 14.87 5.30
C SER A 36 -3.95 14.35 4.31
N LEU A 37 -4.06 13.08 3.94
CA LEU A 37 -3.20 12.43 2.96
C LEU A 37 -4.05 11.52 2.08
N THR A 38 -3.80 11.55 0.77
CA THR A 38 -4.53 10.78 -0.22
C THR A 38 -3.62 9.74 -0.86
N VAL A 39 -4.11 8.51 -0.98
CA VAL A 39 -3.46 7.43 -1.73
C VAL A 39 -4.38 6.96 -2.84
N LYS A 40 -3.86 6.90 -4.06
CA LYS A 40 -4.57 6.40 -5.26
C LYS A 40 -4.08 4.99 -5.57
N ILE A 41 -5.01 4.06 -5.76
CA ILE A 41 -4.71 2.68 -6.15
C ILE A 41 -5.43 2.38 -7.46
N LEU A 42 -4.67 2.00 -8.47
CA LEU A 42 -5.19 1.36 -9.67
C LEU A 42 -5.56 -0.07 -9.29
N GLU A 43 -6.79 -0.47 -9.58
CA GLU A 43 -7.32 -1.82 -9.36
C GLU A 43 -7.67 -2.43 -10.71
N MET A 44 -7.25 -3.67 -10.95
CA MET A 44 -7.73 -4.47 -12.08
C MET A 44 -8.98 -5.23 -11.65
N MET A 45 -10.08 -5.04 -12.37
CA MET A 45 -11.39 -5.55 -11.96
C MET A 45 -11.63 -7.03 -12.28
N ASP A 46 -10.69 -7.70 -12.96
CA ASP A 46 -10.76 -9.14 -13.20
C ASP A 46 -10.23 -9.91 -11.97
N PRO A 47 -11.10 -10.64 -11.24
CA PRO A 47 -10.73 -11.35 -10.02
C PRO A 47 -9.64 -12.40 -10.22
N SER A 48 -9.49 -12.92 -11.45
CA SER A 48 -8.51 -13.96 -11.78
C SER A 48 -7.07 -13.50 -11.56
N TYR A 49 -6.83 -12.19 -11.54
CA TYR A 49 -5.50 -11.62 -11.34
C TYR A 49 -5.23 -11.19 -9.90
N GLY A 50 -6.24 -11.05 -9.04
CA GLY A 50 -6.06 -10.64 -7.64
C GLY A 50 -5.51 -9.22 -7.43
N MET A 51 -5.54 -8.36 -8.46
CA MET A 51 -4.91 -7.03 -8.47
C MET A 51 -5.89 -5.92 -8.02
N TYR A 52 -6.60 -6.16 -6.93
CA TYR A 52 -7.51 -5.21 -6.28
C TYR A 52 -7.20 -5.10 -4.78
N VAL A 53 -7.74 -4.10 -4.11
CA VAL A 53 -7.48 -3.87 -2.69
C VAL A 53 -8.28 -4.85 -1.84
N TRP A 54 -7.56 -5.74 -1.15
CA TRP A 54 -8.15 -6.69 -0.20
C TRP A 54 -8.54 -6.01 1.13
N PRO A 55 -9.51 -6.55 1.89
CA PRO A 55 -10.10 -5.85 3.03
C PRO A 55 -9.16 -5.49 4.19
N CYS A 56 -8.11 -6.28 4.49
CA CYS A 56 -7.18 -5.95 5.56
C CYS A 56 -6.19 -4.85 5.15
N SER A 57 -5.95 -4.66 3.86
CA SER A 57 -5.07 -3.62 3.33
C SER A 57 -5.45 -2.19 3.79
N PRO A 58 -6.69 -1.69 3.60
CA PRO A 58 -7.08 -0.36 4.10
C PRO A 58 -7.13 -0.29 5.63
N VAL A 59 -7.37 -1.41 6.33
CA VAL A 59 -7.34 -1.46 7.80
C VAL A 59 -5.91 -1.26 8.31
N LEU A 60 -4.94 -1.95 7.73
CA LEU A 60 -3.52 -1.77 8.05
C LEU A 60 -3.05 -0.36 7.69
N ALA A 61 -3.43 0.17 6.53
CA ALA A 61 -3.13 1.54 6.15
C ALA A 61 -3.69 2.56 7.15
N GLN A 62 -4.94 2.37 7.61
CA GLN A 62 -5.55 3.22 8.62
C GLN A 62 -4.80 3.13 9.97
N TYR A 63 -4.33 1.95 10.35
CA TYR A 63 -3.51 1.77 11.54
C TYR A 63 -2.18 2.55 11.43
N LEU A 64 -1.51 2.47 10.28
CA LEU A 64 -0.27 3.23 10.02
C LEU A 64 -0.51 4.74 10.08
N TRP A 65 -1.61 5.23 9.52
CA TRP A 65 -1.99 6.65 9.59
C TRP A 65 -2.09 7.15 11.04
N PHE A 66 -2.76 6.40 11.91
CA PHE A 66 -2.91 6.78 13.32
C PHE A 66 -1.61 6.67 14.12
N ASN A 67 -0.67 5.81 13.70
CA ASN A 67 0.60 5.57 14.35
C ASN A 67 1.80 6.18 13.58
N ARG A 68 1.55 7.16 12.71
CA ARG A 68 2.54 7.68 11.74
C ARG A 68 3.83 8.21 12.37
N GLU A 69 3.75 8.75 13.58
CA GLU A 69 4.92 9.22 14.34
C GLU A 69 5.89 8.09 14.70
N HIS A 70 5.43 6.85 14.80
CA HIS A 70 6.26 5.69 15.15
C HIS A 70 6.97 5.05 13.95
N ILE A 71 6.49 5.31 12.73
CA ILE A 71 7.03 4.72 11.50
C ILE A 71 7.94 5.69 10.73
N LYS A 72 7.86 6.99 11.00
CA LYS A 72 8.66 8.01 10.31
C LYS A 72 10.15 7.69 10.37
N GLY A 73 10.81 7.65 9.21
CA GLY A 73 12.22 7.33 9.06
C GLY A 73 12.59 5.85 9.24
N LYS A 74 11.64 4.97 9.58
CA LYS A 74 11.88 3.53 9.70
C LYS A 74 12.05 2.87 8.34
N ARG A 75 12.89 1.83 8.29
CA ARG A 75 13.04 0.93 7.14
C ARG A 75 11.98 -0.15 7.21
N MET A 76 11.10 -0.19 6.22
CA MET A 76 9.95 -1.09 6.21
C MET A 76 9.98 -1.99 4.97
N LEU A 77 9.59 -3.25 5.16
CA LEU A 77 9.34 -4.19 4.08
C LEU A 77 7.86 -4.56 4.10
N GLU A 78 7.14 -4.40 2.98
CA GLU A 78 5.83 -5.02 2.81
C GLU A 78 5.98 -6.33 2.04
N ILE A 79 5.53 -7.43 2.65
CA ILE A 79 5.48 -8.76 2.02
C ILE A 79 4.10 -9.02 1.45
N GLY A 80 4.04 -9.62 0.26
CA GLY A 80 2.75 -9.89 -0.42
C GLY A 80 1.98 -8.59 -0.67
N ALA A 81 2.68 -7.56 -1.18
CA ALA A 81 2.15 -6.21 -1.25
C ALA A 81 0.91 -6.10 -2.16
N GLY A 82 0.79 -6.93 -3.20
CA GLY A 82 -0.31 -6.86 -4.15
C GLY A 82 -0.44 -5.46 -4.77
N THR A 83 -1.43 -4.69 -4.30
CA THR A 83 -1.62 -3.28 -4.74
C THR A 83 -0.68 -2.28 -4.04
N GLY A 84 -0.13 -2.61 -2.87
CA GLY A 84 0.85 -1.82 -2.14
C GLY A 84 0.29 -0.68 -1.27
N LEU A 85 -1.03 -0.62 -1.03
CA LEU A 85 -1.66 0.48 -0.30
C LEU A 85 -1.01 0.83 1.06
N PRO A 86 -0.73 -0.13 1.98
CA PRO A 86 -0.13 0.17 3.28
C PRO A 86 1.29 0.72 3.16
N GLY A 87 2.13 0.09 2.33
CA GLY A 87 3.50 0.52 2.12
C GLY A 87 3.62 1.85 1.37
N ILE A 88 2.76 2.10 0.37
CA ILE A 88 2.70 3.41 -0.32
C ILE A 88 2.32 4.51 0.68
N LEU A 89 1.31 4.27 1.53
CA LEU A 89 0.96 5.22 2.59
C LEU A 89 2.15 5.44 3.54
N ALA A 90 2.83 4.38 3.98
CA ALA A 90 3.98 4.49 4.88
C ALA A 90 5.13 5.31 4.26
N ALA A 91 5.36 5.17 2.94
CA ALA A 91 6.35 5.95 2.22
C ALA A 91 6.00 7.44 2.19
N LEU A 92 4.75 7.77 1.87
CA LEU A 92 4.24 9.16 1.90
C LEU A 92 4.30 9.77 3.31
N LEU A 93 4.24 8.94 4.35
CA LEU A 93 4.42 9.36 5.75
C LEU A 93 5.90 9.48 6.18
N GLY A 94 6.85 9.28 5.26
CA GLY A 94 8.28 9.48 5.48
C GLY A 94 9.05 8.23 5.94
N SER A 95 8.49 7.03 5.75
CA SER A 95 9.21 5.77 5.98
C SER A 95 10.04 5.41 4.74
N ARG A 96 11.11 4.64 4.91
CA ARG A 96 11.91 4.07 3.81
C ARG A 96 11.35 2.69 3.47
N VAL A 97 10.53 2.59 2.43
CA VAL A 97 9.74 1.39 2.16
C VAL A 97 10.30 0.61 0.99
N THR A 98 10.37 -0.70 1.13
CA THR A 98 10.48 -1.65 0.01
C THR A 98 9.21 -2.48 -0.04
N LEU A 99 8.59 -2.57 -1.21
CA LEU A 99 7.44 -3.44 -1.45
C LEU A 99 7.91 -4.75 -2.06
N SER A 100 7.24 -5.84 -1.75
CA SER A 100 7.58 -7.13 -2.34
C SER A 100 6.38 -7.98 -2.66
N ASP A 101 6.46 -8.69 -3.78
CA ASP A 101 5.47 -9.67 -4.22
C ASP A 101 6.20 -10.81 -4.96
N SER A 102 5.49 -11.92 -5.21
CA SER A 102 6.05 -13.08 -5.90
C SER A 102 5.70 -13.11 -7.40
N ALA A 103 4.55 -12.55 -7.77
CA ALA A 103 4.06 -12.62 -9.14
C ALA A 103 4.65 -11.48 -10.00
N PRO A 104 5.28 -11.75 -11.15
CA PRO A 104 5.81 -10.70 -12.03
C PRO A 104 4.77 -9.65 -12.45
N LEU A 105 3.52 -10.06 -12.63
CA LEU A 105 2.41 -9.15 -12.91
C LEU A 105 2.08 -8.28 -11.70
N GLY A 106 2.07 -8.85 -10.49
CA GLY A 106 1.85 -8.13 -9.23
C GLY A 106 2.91 -7.08 -8.97
N ILE A 107 4.18 -7.43 -9.22
CA ILE A 107 5.30 -6.49 -9.10
C ILE A 107 5.08 -5.28 -10.03
N LYS A 108 4.80 -5.51 -11.32
CA LYS A 108 4.55 -4.43 -12.30
C LYS A 108 3.33 -3.59 -11.93
N HIS A 109 2.27 -4.23 -11.44
CA HIS A 109 1.06 -3.55 -11.01
C HIS A 109 1.32 -2.66 -9.80
N CYS A 110 2.02 -3.18 -8.79
CA CYS A 110 2.42 -2.45 -7.59
C CYS A 110 3.31 -1.24 -7.94
N GLN A 111 4.25 -1.39 -8.89
CA GLN A 111 5.08 -0.28 -9.40
C GLN A 111 4.23 0.86 -9.98
N ARG A 112 3.20 0.54 -10.76
CA ARG A 112 2.28 1.57 -11.28
C ARG A 112 1.51 2.28 -10.17
N ASN A 113 1.17 1.59 -9.09
CA ASN A 113 0.54 2.22 -7.93
C ASN A 113 1.50 3.15 -7.18
N VAL A 114 2.78 2.80 -7.06
CA VAL A 114 3.82 3.70 -6.53
C VAL A 114 3.87 4.98 -7.38
N GLU A 115 3.98 4.84 -8.70
CA GLU A 115 4.03 5.96 -9.65
C GLU A 115 2.75 6.82 -9.61
N ALA A 116 1.57 6.21 -9.48
CA ALA A 116 0.29 6.91 -9.38
C ALA A 116 0.18 7.83 -8.15
N ASN A 117 1.07 7.67 -7.16
CA ASN A 117 1.17 8.50 -5.96
C ASN A 117 2.36 9.48 -6.01
N GLY A 118 2.97 9.67 -7.17
CA GLY A 118 4.08 10.63 -7.37
C GLY A 118 5.41 10.17 -6.77
N LEU A 119 5.53 8.88 -6.42
CA LEU A 119 6.75 8.26 -5.94
C LEU A 119 7.48 7.58 -7.09
N THR A 120 8.81 7.55 -7.03
CA THR A 120 9.63 6.85 -8.02
C THR A 120 10.01 5.46 -7.55
N ALA A 121 10.38 4.58 -8.50
CA ALA A 121 10.90 3.25 -8.19
C ALA A 121 12.19 3.26 -7.35
N ASN A 122 12.92 4.39 -7.33
CA ASN A 122 14.09 4.57 -6.48
C ASN A 122 13.72 4.94 -5.04
N GLU A 123 12.61 5.65 -4.84
CA GLU A 123 12.12 6.01 -3.50
C GLU A 123 11.40 4.83 -2.83
N VAL A 124 10.63 4.07 -3.62
CA VAL A 124 9.92 2.88 -3.16
C VAL A 124 10.15 1.73 -4.14
N PRO A 125 11.25 0.97 -3.98
CA PRO A 125 11.51 -0.19 -4.82
C PRO A 125 10.45 -1.28 -4.59
N VAL A 126 10.05 -1.92 -5.69
CA VAL A 126 9.20 -3.11 -5.69
C VAL A 126 10.02 -4.29 -6.17
N VAL A 127 10.22 -5.29 -5.31
CA VAL A 127 11.13 -6.42 -5.56
C VAL A 127 10.40 -7.76 -5.56
N GLY A 128 10.97 -8.73 -6.29
CA GLY A 128 10.46 -10.09 -6.34
C GLY A 128 10.92 -10.93 -5.15
N ILE A 129 9.99 -11.27 -4.24
CA ILE A 129 10.26 -12.16 -3.10
C ILE A 129 9.16 -13.23 -3.06
N SER A 130 9.57 -14.48 -3.27
CA SER A 130 8.73 -15.65 -3.05
C SER A 130 9.03 -16.21 -1.66
N TRP A 131 8.00 -16.34 -0.83
CA TRP A 131 8.18 -16.79 0.55
C TRP A 131 8.71 -18.22 0.60
N GLY A 132 9.58 -18.49 1.58
CA GLY A 132 10.29 -19.77 1.71
C GLY A 132 11.46 -19.94 0.73
N LEU A 133 11.67 -19.02 -0.22
CA LEU A 133 12.82 -19.04 -1.12
C LEU A 133 13.83 -17.96 -0.74
N PHE A 134 15.09 -18.35 -0.65
CA PHE A 134 16.21 -17.45 -0.39
C PHE A 134 16.83 -17.03 -1.72
N ASN A 135 16.45 -15.86 -2.23
CA ASN A 135 16.96 -15.32 -3.48
C ASN A 135 17.87 -14.09 -3.24
N PRO A 136 18.69 -13.67 -4.22
CA PRO A 136 19.57 -12.51 -4.06
C PRO A 136 18.85 -11.22 -3.65
N ALA A 137 17.60 -11.01 -4.08
CA ALA A 137 16.83 -9.82 -3.74
C ALA A 137 16.57 -9.74 -2.22
N LEU A 138 16.27 -10.87 -1.57
CA LEU A 138 16.09 -10.95 -0.13
C LEU A 138 17.37 -10.52 0.62
N PHE A 139 18.54 -10.95 0.15
CA PHE A 139 19.82 -10.61 0.78
C PHE A 139 20.24 -9.15 0.56
N GLN A 140 19.64 -8.44 -0.40
CA GLN A 140 19.93 -7.03 -0.72
C GLN A 140 19.11 -6.01 0.08
N LEU A 141 18.03 -6.44 0.76
CA LEU A 141 17.14 -5.53 1.50
C LEU A 141 17.84 -4.75 2.65
N GLY A 142 18.92 -5.31 3.19
CA GLY A 142 19.58 -4.81 4.39
C GLY A 142 18.69 -4.88 5.64
N PRO A 143 19.06 -4.18 6.73
CA PRO A 143 18.28 -4.18 7.97
C PRO A 143 16.86 -3.61 7.79
N ILE A 144 15.86 -4.30 8.35
CA ILE A 144 14.45 -3.90 8.35
C ILE A 144 13.99 -3.68 9.79
N ASP A 145 13.35 -2.55 10.06
CA ASP A 145 12.79 -2.21 11.37
C ASP A 145 11.38 -2.81 11.55
N ILE A 146 10.57 -2.79 10.49
CA ILE A 146 9.16 -3.21 10.52
C ILE A 146 8.83 -4.01 9.25
N VAL A 147 8.18 -5.16 9.42
CA VAL A 147 7.60 -5.93 8.31
C VAL A 147 6.08 -5.74 8.32
N LEU A 148 5.52 -5.37 7.18
CA LEU A 148 4.09 -5.25 6.93
C LEU A 148 3.60 -6.46 6.14
N GLY A 149 2.40 -6.93 6.46
CA GLY A 149 1.68 -7.93 5.67
C GLY A 149 0.19 -7.78 5.90
N SER A 150 -0.57 -7.60 4.81
CA SER A 150 -2.04 -7.54 4.84
C SER A 150 -2.60 -8.67 3.98
N ASP A 151 -3.61 -9.38 4.46
CA ASP A 151 -4.22 -10.54 3.77
C ASP A 151 -3.20 -11.63 3.35
N CYS A 152 -2.16 -11.80 4.16
CA CYS A 152 -1.04 -12.71 3.93
C CYS A 152 -1.28 -14.16 4.40
N PHE A 153 -2.36 -14.40 5.15
CA PHE A 153 -2.73 -15.70 5.70
C PHE A 153 -4.08 -16.12 5.11
N TYR A 154 -4.05 -17.00 4.11
CA TYR A 154 -5.21 -17.52 3.39
C TYR A 154 -5.04 -18.98 3.00
#